data_AF-A0A955IVU0-F1
#
_entry.id   AF-A0A955IVU0-F1
#
_cell.length_a   1.000
_cell.length_b   1.000
_cell.length_c   1.000
_cell.angle_alpha   90.00
_cell.angle_beta   90.00
_cell.angle_gamma   90.00
#
_symmetry.space_group_name_H-M   'P 1'
#
loop_
_entity.id
_entity.type
_entity.pdbx_description
1 polymer ?
#
loop_
_entity_poly.entity_id
_entity_poly.type
_entity_poly.pdbx_seq_one_letter_code
_entity_poly.pdbx_strand_id
1 'polypeptide(L)'
;RDPVARLASAYRNKLIRPRLNLPALSAIEGHARMLGADLERDVAVRCADASRAVLVSSALDLERGLTFREFVTYVCATPDDDLDAHWRSQSWFAEGEIVSLDRIASVLESYTPFEFRPPTTSVPDTPTGEDADVPSGVLRRTTSERLYTPALIEMVEARFSADRTLLRDAAPRP
;
A
#
# COMPACT_ATOMS: atom_id res chain seq x y z
N ARG A 1 -1.28 12.22 5.12
CA ARG A 1 -0.75 11.20 6.07
C ARG A 1 0.66 10.91 5.65
N ASP A 2 1.60 10.75 6.57
CA ASP A 2 2.99 10.37 6.26
C ASP A 2 3.04 9.21 5.22
N PRO A 3 3.70 9.38 4.06
CA PRO A 3 3.71 8.39 2.98
C PRO A 3 4.25 7.02 3.42
N VAL A 4 5.29 7.00 4.25
CA VAL A 4 5.92 5.78 4.76
C VAL A 4 4.93 4.99 5.62
N ALA A 5 4.29 5.65 6.60
CA ALA A 5 3.27 5.05 7.45
C ALA A 5 2.03 4.60 6.65
N ARG A 6 1.65 5.34 5.60
CA ARG A 6 0.54 4.99 4.70
C ARG A 6 0.84 3.68 3.97
N LEU A 7 2.00 3.55 3.33
CA LEU A 7 2.38 2.35 2.59
C LEU A 7 2.51 1.13 3.49
N ALA A 8 3.11 1.25 4.68
CA ALA A 8 3.15 0.14 5.62
C ALA A 8 1.76 -0.29 6.10
N SER A 9 0.87 0.67 6.39
CA SER A 9 -0.51 0.39 6.76
C SER A 9 -1.25 -0.32 5.61
N ALA A 10 -1.01 0.09 4.36
CA ALA A 10 -1.61 -0.54 3.19
C ALA A 10 -1.05 -1.95 2.96
N TYR A 11 0.26 -2.15 3.08
CA TYR A 11 0.92 -3.46 3.00
C TYR A 11 0.34 -4.45 4.02
N ARG A 12 0.25 -4.04 5.29
CA ARG A 12 -0.36 -4.87 6.36
C ARG A 12 -1.80 -5.23 6.03
N ASN A 13 -2.59 -4.26 5.57
CA ASN A 13 -4.01 -4.46 5.31
C ASN A 13 -4.30 -5.29 4.05
N LYS A 14 -3.48 -5.17 3.01
CA LYS A 14 -3.74 -5.76 1.70
C LYS A 14 -2.94 -7.04 1.46
N LEU A 15 -1.70 -7.14 1.93
CA LEU A 15 -0.79 -8.25 1.58
C LEU A 15 -0.65 -9.26 2.71
N ILE A 16 -0.60 -8.81 3.97
CA ILE A 16 -0.46 -9.69 5.16
C ILE A 16 -1.82 -10.29 5.58
N ARG A 17 -2.94 -9.60 5.38
CA ARG A 17 -4.25 -10.13 5.79
C ARG A 17 -4.56 -11.49 5.13
N PRO A 18 -5.30 -12.38 5.81
CA PRO A 18 -5.45 -13.80 5.43
C PRO A 18 -6.22 -14.05 4.13
N ARG A 19 -6.81 -13.03 3.51
CA ARG A 19 -7.60 -13.17 2.29
C ARG A 19 -6.95 -12.42 1.13
N LEU A 20 -6.64 -13.18 0.07
CA LEU A 20 -6.17 -12.64 -1.19
C LEU A 20 -7.20 -11.66 -1.77
N ASN A 21 -6.72 -10.50 -2.21
CA ASN A 21 -7.52 -9.44 -2.79
C ASN A 21 -6.89 -8.95 -4.10
N LEU A 22 -7.67 -8.23 -4.90
CA LEU A 22 -7.26 -7.73 -6.21
C LEU A 22 -5.98 -6.87 -6.14
N PRO A 23 -5.84 -5.93 -5.18
CA PRO A 23 -4.60 -5.16 -5.06
C PRO A 23 -3.38 -6.06 -4.82
N ALA A 24 -3.48 -7.01 -3.88
CA ALA A 24 -2.38 -7.94 -3.58
C ALA A 24 -1.95 -8.73 -4.82
N LEU A 25 -2.91 -9.25 -5.60
CA LEU A 25 -2.63 -9.94 -6.85
C LEU A 25 -1.94 -9.03 -7.87
N SER A 26 -2.47 -7.82 -8.07
CA SER A 26 -1.91 -6.85 -9.00
C SER A 26 -0.46 -6.51 -8.64
N ALA A 27 -0.17 -6.30 -7.36
CA ALA A 27 1.21 -6.05 -6.90
C ALA A 27 2.14 -7.25 -7.12
N ILE A 28 1.69 -8.48 -6.81
CA ILE A 28 2.50 -9.70 -7.02
C ILE A 28 2.81 -9.88 -8.51
N GLU A 29 1.80 -9.78 -9.37
CA GLU A 29 1.96 -9.86 -10.82
C GLU A 29 2.86 -8.75 -11.36
N GLY A 30 2.60 -7.50 -10.96
CA GLY A 30 3.34 -6.32 -11.40
C GLY A 30 4.81 -6.39 -11.00
N HIS A 31 5.10 -6.83 -9.77
CA HIS A 31 6.47 -7.06 -9.32
C HIS A 31 7.16 -8.16 -10.13
N ALA A 32 6.50 -9.29 -10.39
CA ALA A 32 7.07 -10.36 -11.21
C ALA A 32 7.36 -9.90 -12.65
N ARG A 33 6.46 -9.12 -13.28
CA ARG A 33 6.70 -8.53 -14.61
C ARG A 33 7.86 -7.54 -14.61
N MET A 34 8.00 -6.75 -13.55
CA MET A 34 9.13 -5.82 -13.38
C MET A 34 10.48 -6.55 -13.31
N LEU A 35 10.49 -7.79 -12.82
CA LEU A 35 11.66 -8.68 -12.85
C LEU A 35 11.85 -9.41 -14.21
N GLY A 36 11.02 -9.11 -15.21
CA GLY A 36 11.10 -9.70 -16.55
C GLY A 36 10.38 -11.04 -16.70
N ALA A 37 9.51 -11.43 -15.76
CA ALA A 37 8.73 -12.65 -15.90
C ALA A 37 7.69 -12.52 -17.02
N ASP A 38 7.63 -13.51 -17.90
CA ASP A 38 6.55 -13.69 -18.87
C ASP A 38 5.41 -14.49 -18.20
N LEU A 39 4.26 -13.84 -18.03
CA LEU A 39 3.17 -14.37 -17.20
C LEU A 39 1.94 -14.67 -18.06
N GLU A 40 1.67 -15.96 -18.25
CA GLU A 40 0.43 -16.44 -18.86
C GLU A 40 -0.70 -16.47 -17.83
N ARG A 41 -1.93 -16.15 -18.23
CA ARG A 41 -3.11 -16.18 -17.36
C ARG A 41 -3.87 -17.48 -17.50
N ASP A 42 -3.40 -18.51 -16.82
CA ASP A 42 -3.77 -19.92 -17.02
C ASP A 42 -4.52 -20.55 -15.82
N VAL A 43 -4.55 -19.90 -14.65
CA VAL A 43 -5.24 -20.39 -13.46
C VAL A 43 -6.27 -19.39 -12.93
N ALA A 44 -7.45 -19.88 -12.56
CA ALA A 44 -8.50 -19.07 -11.96
C ALA A 44 -8.42 -19.11 -10.43
N VAL A 45 -8.22 -17.96 -9.78
CA VAL A 45 -8.18 -17.83 -8.32
C VAL A 45 -9.34 -17.00 -7.79
N ARG A 46 -9.81 -17.31 -6.58
CA ARG A 46 -10.89 -16.56 -5.94
C ARG A 46 -10.32 -15.49 -5.01
N CYS A 47 -10.67 -14.23 -5.27
CA CYS A 47 -10.33 -13.08 -4.43
C CYS A 47 -11.51 -12.71 -3.54
N ALA A 48 -11.23 -12.16 -2.36
CA ALA A 48 -12.26 -11.74 -1.42
C ALA A 48 -13.07 -10.52 -1.87
N ASP A 49 -12.51 -9.69 -2.74
CA ASP A 49 -13.07 -8.45 -3.26
C ASP A 49 -13.47 -8.54 -4.74
N ALA A 50 -13.45 -9.74 -5.34
CA ALA A 50 -13.89 -9.98 -6.70
C ALA A 50 -15.21 -10.75 -6.75
N SER A 51 -16.13 -10.33 -7.62
CA SER A 51 -17.40 -11.02 -7.85
C SER A 51 -17.25 -12.34 -8.63
N ARG A 52 -16.12 -12.50 -9.34
CA ARG A 52 -15.77 -13.68 -10.14
C ARG A 52 -14.33 -14.10 -9.86
N ALA A 53 -13.99 -15.33 -10.22
CA ALA A 53 -12.60 -15.76 -10.21
C ALA A 53 -11.77 -14.91 -11.18
N VAL A 54 -10.53 -14.63 -10.80
CA VAL A 54 -9.58 -13.82 -11.54
C VAL A 54 -8.57 -14.76 -12.17
N LEU A 55 -8.29 -14.58 -13.45
CA LEU A 55 -7.23 -15.34 -14.13
C LEU A 55 -5.88 -14.72 -13.79
N VAL A 56 -5.01 -15.54 -13.23
CA VAL A 56 -3.63 -15.21 -12.85
C VAL A 56 -2.69 -16.26 -13.42
N SER A 57 -1.39 -16.04 -13.26
CA SER A 57 -0.39 -17.02 -13.69
C SER A 57 -0.10 -18.06 -12.62
N SER A 58 -0.11 -19.33 -13.03
CA SER A 58 0.28 -20.48 -12.19
C SER A 58 1.75 -20.45 -11.79
N ALA A 59 2.58 -19.67 -12.48
CA ALA A 59 3.99 -19.44 -12.15
C ALA A 59 4.19 -18.55 -10.90
N LEU A 60 3.13 -17.94 -10.37
CA LEU A 60 3.21 -17.04 -9.21
C LEU A 60 3.04 -17.79 -7.90
N ASP A 61 3.98 -17.58 -6.97
CA ASP A 61 3.84 -18.03 -5.59
C ASP A 61 2.97 -17.05 -4.79
N LEU A 62 1.65 -17.21 -4.93
CA LEU A 62 0.65 -16.38 -4.24
C LEU A 62 0.64 -16.61 -2.72
N GLU A 63 1.15 -17.75 -2.25
CA GLU A 63 1.23 -18.06 -0.82
C GLU A 63 2.39 -17.31 -0.16
N ARG A 64 3.56 -17.26 -0.81
CA ARG A 64 4.70 -16.43 -0.40
C ARG A 64 4.33 -14.95 -0.37
N GLY A 65 3.65 -14.47 -1.42
CA GLY A 65 3.37 -13.05 -1.61
C GLY A 65 4.65 -12.22 -1.79
N LEU A 66 4.56 -10.92 -1.51
CA LEU A 66 5.70 -9.99 -1.55
C LEU A 66 6.29 -9.74 -0.16
N THR A 67 7.58 -9.42 -0.10
CA THR A 67 8.17 -8.73 1.06
C THR A 67 7.77 -7.25 1.07
N PHE A 68 8.01 -6.52 2.17
CA PHE A 68 7.73 -5.09 2.19
C PHE A 68 8.67 -4.32 1.26
N ARG A 69 9.93 -4.74 1.15
CA ARG A 69 10.89 -4.18 0.18
C ARG A 69 10.39 -4.34 -1.25
N GLU A 70 10.00 -5.55 -1.64
CA GLU A 70 9.48 -5.85 -2.98
C GLU A 70 8.25 -5.00 -3.30
N PHE A 71 7.35 -4.86 -2.32
CA PHE A 71 6.17 -3.99 -2.43
C PHE A 71 6.54 -2.51 -2.62
N VAL A 72 7.44 -1.96 -1.80
CA VAL A 72 7.86 -0.55 -1.92
C VAL A 72 8.56 -0.30 -3.25
N THR A 73 9.44 -1.21 -3.68
CA THR A 73 10.10 -1.12 -4.99
C THR A 73 9.08 -1.11 -6.11
N TYR A 74 8.09 -2.02 -6.08
CA TYR A 74 7.00 -2.03 -7.05
C TYR A 74 6.22 -0.70 -7.06
N VAL A 75 5.79 -0.22 -5.89
CA VAL A 75 5.02 1.04 -5.79
C VAL A 75 5.82 2.23 -6.31
N CYS A 76 7.12 2.30 -6.01
CA CYS A 76 7.95 3.43 -6.44
C CYS A 76 8.27 3.40 -7.94
N ALA A 77 8.29 2.22 -8.56
CA ALA A 77 8.55 2.05 -9.99
C ALA A 77 7.28 2.15 -10.85
N THR A 78 6.09 2.08 -10.26
CA THR A 78 4.81 2.03 -10.98
C THR A 78 4.16 3.43 -11.05
N PRO A 79 3.64 3.86 -12.22
CA PRO A 79 2.86 5.09 -12.34
C PRO A 79 1.61 5.08 -11.45
N ASP A 80 1.20 6.24 -10.94
CA ASP A 80 0.05 6.33 -10.02
C ASP A 80 -1.26 5.81 -10.64
N ASP A 81 -1.45 5.98 -11.95
CA ASP A 81 -2.66 5.51 -12.66
C ASP A 81 -2.84 3.98 -12.59
N ASP A 82 -1.72 3.25 -12.51
CA ASP A 82 -1.67 1.79 -12.47
C ASP A 82 -1.66 1.24 -11.03
N LEU A 83 -1.55 2.12 -10.02
CA LEU A 83 -1.56 1.76 -8.60
C LEU A 83 -2.97 1.68 -8.02
N ASP A 84 -3.17 0.82 -7.01
CA ASP A 84 -4.35 0.88 -6.14
C ASP A 84 -4.42 2.26 -5.47
N ALA A 85 -5.63 2.79 -5.32
CA ALA A 85 -5.87 4.13 -4.79
C ALA A 85 -5.21 4.38 -3.41
N HIS A 86 -5.05 3.36 -2.57
CA HIS A 86 -4.42 3.51 -1.26
C HIS A 86 -2.89 3.64 -1.33
N TRP A 87 -2.28 3.32 -2.48
CA TRP A 87 -0.84 3.33 -2.71
C TRP A 87 -0.38 4.58 -3.47
N ARG A 88 -1.28 5.21 -4.23
CA ARG A 88 -1.03 6.45 -4.99
C ARG A 88 -0.54 7.61 -4.14
N SER A 89 0.16 8.55 -4.78
CA SER A 89 0.51 9.83 -4.15
C SER A 89 -0.75 10.61 -3.73
N GLN A 90 -0.65 11.38 -2.65
CA GLN A 90 -1.73 12.29 -2.26
C GLN A 90 -1.84 13.45 -3.26
N SER A 91 -0.73 13.88 -3.87
CA SER A 91 -0.73 14.88 -4.94
C SER A 91 -1.58 14.46 -6.16
N TRP A 92 -1.59 13.18 -6.53
CA TRP A 92 -2.44 12.68 -7.61
C TRP A 92 -3.94 12.98 -7.37
N PHE A 93 -4.40 12.85 -6.12
CA PHE A 93 -5.78 13.21 -5.76
C PHE A 93 -6.01 14.72 -5.69
N ALA A 94 -4.97 15.52 -5.42
CA ALA A 94 -5.07 16.97 -5.40
C ALA A 94 -5.08 17.57 -6.82
N GLU A 95 -4.41 16.93 -7.77
CA GLU A 95 -4.32 17.34 -9.18
C GLU A 95 -5.55 16.91 -9.99
N GLY A 96 -6.19 15.78 -9.65
CA GLY A 96 -7.30 15.18 -10.39
C GLY A 96 -8.72 15.72 -10.14
N GLU A 97 -8.87 17.02 -9.89
CA GLU A 97 -10.08 17.70 -9.37
C GLU A 97 -10.20 17.70 -7.84
N ILE A 98 -10.47 18.90 -7.32
CA ILE A 98 -11.17 19.13 -6.05
C ILE A 98 -12.28 18.08 -5.94
N VAL A 99 -12.07 17.07 -5.09
CA VAL A 99 -13.18 16.21 -4.65
C VAL A 99 -14.22 17.19 -4.13
N SER A 100 -15.31 17.38 -4.88
CA SER A 100 -16.42 18.24 -4.49
C SER A 100 -16.71 17.97 -3.03
N LEU A 101 -16.61 19.00 -2.20
CA LEU A 101 -16.87 18.92 -0.77
C LEU A 101 -18.26 18.29 -0.50
N ASP A 102 -19.19 18.39 -1.45
CA ASP A 102 -20.51 17.77 -1.40
C ASP A 102 -20.46 16.23 -1.41
N ARG A 103 -19.49 15.63 -2.10
CA ARG A 103 -19.30 14.17 -2.12
C ARG A 103 -18.70 13.66 -0.81
N ILE A 104 -17.86 14.47 -0.16
CA ILE A 104 -17.32 14.17 1.17
C ILE A 104 -18.41 14.33 2.23
N ALA A 105 -19.25 15.37 2.13
CA ALA A 105 -20.37 15.60 3.05
C ALA A 105 -21.39 14.44 3.02
N SER A 106 -21.74 13.95 1.83
CA SER A 106 -22.62 12.78 1.67
C SER A 106 -22.07 11.50 2.31
N VAL A 107 -20.76 11.29 2.28
CA VAL A 107 -20.12 10.13 2.92
C VAL A 107 -20.01 10.33 4.43
N LEU A 108 -19.82 11.56 4.90
CA LEU A 108 -19.71 11.87 6.33
C LEU A 108 -21.07 11.82 7.05
N GLU A 109 -22.19 12.15 6.40
CA GLU A 109 -23.53 12.04 6.98
C GLU A 109 -23.98 10.58 7.21
N SER A 110 -23.36 9.61 6.55
CA SER A 110 -23.66 8.18 6.73
C SER A 110 -22.78 7.48 7.77
N TYR A 111 -21.83 8.18 8.38
CA TYR A 111 -20.96 7.64 9.42
C TYR A 111 -21.43 8.07 10.82
N THR A 112 -21.75 7.08 11.66
CA THR A 112 -21.89 7.30 13.11
C THR A 112 -20.56 7.77 13.69
N PRO A 113 -20.57 8.64 14.72
CA PRO A 113 -19.35 9.23 15.24
C PRO A 113 -18.49 8.14 15.88
N PHE A 114 -17.45 7.74 15.17
CA PHE A 114 -16.36 6.97 15.74
C PHE A 114 -15.48 7.96 16.50
N GLU A 115 -15.23 7.72 17.77
CA GLU A 115 -14.27 8.52 18.54
C GLU A 115 -12.92 8.50 17.81
N PHE A 116 -12.58 9.64 17.19
CA PHE A 116 -11.28 9.83 16.58
C PHE A 116 -10.24 9.94 17.70
N ARG A 117 -9.63 8.80 18.03
CA ARG A 117 -8.38 8.80 18.78
C ARG A 117 -7.26 9.03 17.77
N PRO A 118 -6.57 10.19 17.76
CA PRO A 118 -5.43 10.37 16.88
C PRO A 118 -4.43 9.24 17.17
N PRO A 119 -3.97 8.48 16.17
CA PRO A 119 -2.96 7.48 16.42
C PRO A 119 -1.69 8.23 16.84
N THR A 120 -1.34 8.14 18.12
CA THR A 120 0.00 8.41 18.65
C THR A 120 0.92 7.34 18.06
N THR A 121 1.23 7.47 16.78
CA THR A 121 2.29 6.71 16.14
C THR A 121 3.52 7.59 16.21
N SER A 122 4.21 7.53 17.34
CA SER A 122 5.63 7.85 17.37
C SER A 122 6.30 6.95 16.34
N VAL A 123 7.08 7.56 15.45
CA VAL A 123 8.04 6.83 14.63
C VAL A 123 8.93 6.05 15.62
N PRO A 124 9.03 4.72 15.55
CA PRO A 124 9.89 3.99 16.48
C PRO A 124 11.33 4.47 16.30
N ASP A 125 11.97 4.85 17.42
CA ASP A 125 13.27 5.53 17.48
C ASP A 125 14.46 4.70 16.95
N THR A 126 14.23 3.53 16.36
CA THR A 126 15.27 2.81 15.63
C THR A 126 14.67 1.83 14.61
N PRO A 127 14.91 1.98 13.30
CA PRO A 127 14.45 1.02 12.31
C PRO A 127 15.43 -0.17 12.24
N THR A 128 15.22 -1.19 13.06
CA THR A 128 15.79 -2.52 12.77
C THR A 128 14.83 -3.23 11.83
N GLY A 129 14.98 -2.99 10.52
CA GLY A 129 14.10 -3.51 9.47
C GLY A 129 14.26 -5.00 9.18
N GLU A 130 14.33 -5.83 10.23
CA GLU A 130 14.51 -7.28 10.17
C GLU A 130 13.37 -7.95 9.39
N ASP A 131 12.18 -7.36 9.36
CA ASP A 131 11.00 -7.94 8.70
C ASP A 131 10.74 -7.37 7.29
N ALA A 132 11.51 -6.37 6.85
CA ALA A 132 11.32 -5.75 5.54
C ALA A 132 11.47 -6.74 4.38
N ASP A 133 12.29 -7.77 4.62
CA ASP A 133 12.67 -8.83 3.68
C ASP A 133 11.95 -10.16 3.99
N VAL A 134 11.02 -10.18 4.94
CA VAL A 134 10.21 -11.35 5.24
C VAL A 134 8.96 -11.36 4.33
N PRO A 135 8.68 -12.47 3.61
CA PRO A 135 7.52 -12.54 2.74
C PRO A 135 6.19 -12.37 3.51
N SER A 136 5.25 -11.62 2.94
CA SER A 136 3.93 -11.37 3.52
C SER A 136 3.17 -12.65 3.86
N GLY A 137 3.37 -13.73 3.12
CA GLY A 137 2.86 -15.07 3.41
C GLY A 137 3.28 -15.62 4.78
N VAL A 138 4.56 -15.40 5.14
CA VAL A 138 5.12 -15.78 6.45
C VAL A 138 4.58 -14.85 7.52
N LEU A 139 4.54 -13.54 7.23
CA LEU A 139 4.01 -12.53 8.16
C LEU A 139 2.52 -12.72 8.47
N ARG A 140 1.74 -13.45 7.66
CA ARG A 140 0.34 -13.78 8.01
C ARG A 140 0.24 -14.57 9.31
N ARG A 141 1.31 -15.27 9.68
CA ARG A 141 1.39 -16.16 10.84
C ARG A 141 2.05 -15.50 12.04
N THR A 142 2.54 -14.26 11.91
CA THR A 142 3.26 -13.52 12.96
C THR A 142 2.80 -12.06 13.05
N THR A 143 2.96 -11.42 14.21
CA THR A 143 2.69 -9.99 14.38
C THR A 143 4.00 -9.21 14.21
N SER A 144 4.39 -8.95 12.97
CA SER A 144 5.57 -8.13 12.67
C SER A 144 5.23 -6.63 12.69
N GLU A 145 6.06 -5.86 13.41
CA GLU A 145 5.92 -4.42 13.52
C GLU A 145 7.05 -3.63 12.82
N ARG A 146 8.14 -4.30 12.40
CA ARG A 146 9.40 -3.65 11.98
C ARG A 146 9.70 -3.75 10.49
N LEU A 147 8.90 -3.06 9.68
CA LEU A 147 9.01 -3.11 8.22
C LEU A 147 10.05 -2.11 7.64
N TYR A 148 10.49 -1.12 8.40
CA TYR A 148 11.25 -0.01 7.84
C TYR A 148 12.76 -0.23 7.92
N THR A 149 13.46 0.09 6.83
CA THR A 149 14.91 0.34 6.83
C THR A 149 15.15 1.77 6.36
N PRO A 150 16.29 2.40 6.72
CA PRO A 150 16.63 3.75 6.25
C PRO A 150 16.54 3.90 4.72
N ALA A 151 17.04 2.90 3.97
CA ALA A 151 16.99 2.91 2.51
C ALA A 151 15.55 2.87 1.94
N LEU A 152 14.63 2.15 2.59
CA LEU A 152 13.22 2.12 2.18
C LEU A 152 12.53 3.45 2.47
N ILE A 153 12.84 4.07 3.61
CA ILE A 153 12.32 5.40 3.96
C ILE A 153 12.75 6.41 2.91
N GLU A 154 14.05 6.46 2.58
CA GLU A 154 14.61 7.37 1.59
C GLU A 154 13.95 7.20 0.21
N MET A 155 13.77 5.96 -0.24
CA MET A 155 13.12 5.66 -1.52
C MET A 155 11.67 6.17 -1.57
N VAL A 156 10.91 5.94 -0.50
CA VAL A 156 9.52 6.42 -0.39
C VAL A 156 9.49 7.95 -0.32
N GLU A 157 10.37 8.57 0.47
CA GLU A 157 10.44 10.03 0.59
C GLU A 157 10.80 10.70 -0.74
N ALA A 158 11.70 10.11 -1.52
CA ALA A 158 12.02 10.59 -2.86
C ALA A 158 10.80 10.52 -3.79
N ARG A 159 10.12 9.37 -3.84
CA ARG A 159 8.94 9.16 -4.71
C ARG A 159 7.77 10.07 -4.35
N PHE A 160 7.51 10.27 -3.05
CA PHE A 160 6.38 11.03 -2.53
C PHE A 160 6.79 12.40 -1.97
N SER A 161 7.83 13.00 -2.53
CA SER A 161 8.34 14.31 -2.09
C SER A 161 7.29 15.42 -2.17
N ALA A 162 6.43 15.41 -3.20
CA ALA A 162 5.30 16.33 -3.33
C ALA A 162 4.28 16.20 -2.19
N ASP A 163 3.98 14.97 -1.73
CA ASP A 163 3.07 14.72 -0.60
C ASP A 163 3.60 15.37 0.69
N ARG A 164 4.92 15.39 0.89
CA ARG A 164 5.52 16.03 2.06
C ARG A 164 5.37 17.55 2.03
N THR A 165 5.53 18.16 0.87
CA THR A 165 5.26 19.59 0.70
C THR A 165 3.81 19.89 1.04
N LEU A 166 2.86 19.12 0.50
CA LEU A 166 1.44 19.26 0.83
C LEU A 166 1.15 19.09 2.33
N LEU A 167 1.77 18.11 2.99
CA LEU A 167 1.58 17.89 4.43
C LEU A 167 2.15 19.02 5.28
N ARG A 168 3.31 19.56 4.90
CA ARG A 168 3.92 20.69 5.59
C ARG A 168 3.06 21.94 5.43
N ASP A 169 2.55 22.18 4.22
CA ASP A 169 1.75 23.35 3.92
C ASP A 169 0.35 23.28 4.57
N ALA A 170 -0.17 22.08 4.80
CA ALA A 170 -1.42 21.82 5.53
C ALA A 170 -1.28 21.81 7.06
N ALA A 171 -0.07 21.80 7.61
CA ALA A 171 0.13 21.84 9.05
C ALA A 171 -0.26 23.24 9.58
N PRO A 172 -1.01 23.33 10.70
CA PRO A 172 -1.39 24.62 11.28
C PRO A 172 -0.12 25.42 11.60
N ARG A 173 -0.03 26.65 11.07
CA ARG A 173 1.05 27.57 11.44
C ARG A 173 0.89 27.93 12.92
N PRO A 174 2.00 28.04 13.68
CA PRO A 174 1.96 28.41 15.09
C PRO A 174 1.37 29.80 15.31
#